data_AF-A0A958XNE0-F1
#
_entry.id   AF-A0A958XNE0-F1
#
_cell.length_a   1.000
_cell.length_b   1.000
_cell.length_c   1.000
_cell.angle_alpha   90.00
_cell.angle_beta   90.00
_cell.angle_gamma   90.00
#
_symmetry.space_group_name_H-M   'P 1'
#
loop_
_entity.id
_entity.type
_entity.pdbx_description
1 polymer ?
#
loop_
_entity_poly.entity_id
_entity_poly.type
_entity_poly.pdbx_seq_one_letter_code
_entity_poly.pdbx_strand_id
1 'polypeptide(L)'
;MKKKVLIIEDDPRLRDAIQVSIEEDGYEFYEAASVQAGIAVITQHHDIRVIILDLEFPGDKGVTFLEYIQDKASYYRIIVLTAHDELLAAENASRYKVFAYQAKLTRLAVQSLKFAVERAFQDIEGEILKQKITAHLQIQQAINKNQDLGEILNLICRHLVTLIRGFTCHIRVFDLKKGDFELKGCAGPFPNMQEIFAERKPLGDQYSGKVAETGVAEIIDALQEDPPFIAQKEAFLKTANGSDALAEYFAVVKSAYILPVIT
;
A
#
# COMPACT_ATOMS: atom_id res chain seq x y z
N MET A 1 -13.29 4.88 -3.41
CA MET A 1 -12.91 3.45 -3.45
C MET A 1 -13.65 2.73 -2.34
N LYS A 2 -14.13 1.51 -2.61
CA LYS A 2 -14.73 0.68 -1.57
C LYS A 2 -13.65 0.20 -0.60
N LYS A 3 -14.01 0.09 0.67
CA LYS A 3 -13.17 -0.44 1.75
C LYS A 3 -13.18 -1.97 1.64
N LYS A 4 -12.00 -2.56 1.39
CA LYS A 4 -11.91 -4.01 1.13
C LYS A 4 -11.69 -4.81 2.40
N VAL A 5 -12.45 -5.90 2.53
CA VAL A 5 -12.40 -6.84 3.66
C VAL A 5 -12.13 -8.24 3.12
N LEU A 6 -11.14 -8.94 3.67
CA LEU A 6 -10.92 -10.36 3.40
C LEU A 6 -11.55 -11.20 4.50
N ILE A 7 -12.34 -12.20 4.13
CA ILE A 7 -12.89 -13.21 5.02
C ILE A 7 -12.16 -14.53 4.73
N ILE A 8 -11.48 -15.07 5.74
CA ILE A 8 -10.83 -16.38 5.70
C ILE A 8 -11.63 -17.29 6.61
N GLU A 9 -12.40 -18.20 6.00
CA GLU A 9 -13.33 -19.11 6.68
C GLU A 9 -13.58 -20.33 5.77
N ASP A 10 -13.54 -21.57 6.26
CA ASP A 10 -13.65 -22.77 5.39
C ASP A 10 -15.12 -23.09 5.04
N ASP A 11 -16.05 -22.87 5.97
CA ASP A 11 -17.48 -23.08 5.71
C ASP A 11 -18.05 -21.94 4.83
N PRO A 12 -18.46 -22.22 3.57
CA PRO A 12 -19.07 -21.20 2.70
C PRO A 12 -20.32 -20.56 3.31
N ARG A 13 -21.11 -21.31 4.09
CA ARG A 13 -22.33 -20.78 4.74
C ARG A 13 -21.96 -19.75 5.81
N LEU A 14 -20.85 -19.98 6.50
CA LEU A 14 -20.34 -19.06 7.51
C LEU A 14 -19.74 -17.81 6.86
N ARG A 15 -19.04 -17.95 5.73
CA ARG A 15 -18.60 -16.79 4.91
C ARG A 15 -19.77 -15.91 4.48
N ASP A 16 -20.80 -16.52 3.87
CA ASP A 16 -22.00 -15.81 3.44
C ASP A 16 -22.67 -15.10 4.62
N ALA A 17 -22.81 -15.78 5.75
CA ALA A 17 -23.41 -15.21 6.96
C ALA A 17 -22.59 -14.05 7.53
N ILE A 18 -21.26 -14.16 7.56
CA ILE A 18 -20.35 -13.07 7.97
C ILE A 18 -20.55 -11.88 7.06
N GLN A 19 -20.48 -12.07 5.74
CA GLN A 19 -20.64 -11.00 4.76
C GLN A 19 -21.97 -10.27 4.96
N VAL A 20 -23.10 -11.00 4.96
CA VAL A 20 -24.44 -10.43 5.17
C VAL A 20 -24.54 -9.68 6.50
N SER A 21 -23.85 -10.15 7.55
CA SER A 21 -23.92 -9.57 8.88
C SER A 21 -23.25 -8.18 8.99
N ILE A 22 -22.27 -7.89 8.14
CA ILE A 22 -21.50 -6.63 8.14
C ILE A 22 -21.64 -5.86 6.83
N GLU A 23 -22.52 -6.31 5.93
CA GLU A 23 -22.71 -5.67 4.63
C GLU A 23 -23.21 -4.24 4.82
N GLU A 24 -22.48 -3.30 4.22
CA GLU A 24 -22.80 -1.88 4.22
C GLU A 24 -22.42 -1.26 2.87
N ASP A 25 -23.08 -0.15 2.54
CA ASP A 25 -22.72 0.68 1.42
C ASP A 25 -21.29 1.19 1.57
N GLY A 26 -20.36 0.58 0.85
CA GLY A 26 -18.96 0.98 0.82
C GLY A 26 -17.96 -0.13 1.14
N TYR A 27 -18.40 -1.33 1.53
CA TYR A 27 -17.51 -2.50 1.65
C TYR A 27 -17.44 -3.31 0.34
N GLU A 28 -16.29 -3.94 0.13
CA GLU A 28 -16.06 -4.91 -0.93
C GLU A 28 -15.40 -6.13 -0.31
N PHE A 29 -16.03 -7.30 -0.46
CA PHE A 29 -15.63 -8.52 0.22
C PHE A 29 -14.80 -9.40 -0.71
N TYR A 30 -13.74 -9.97 -0.13
CA TYR A 30 -12.91 -11.01 -0.72
C TYR A 30 -12.99 -12.23 0.18
N GLU A 31 -13.05 -13.41 -0.41
CA GLU A 31 -13.21 -14.66 0.33
C GLU A 31 -12.04 -15.59 0.09
N ALA A 32 -11.69 -16.34 1.14
CA ALA A 32 -10.73 -17.42 1.08
C ALA A 32 -11.20 -18.60 1.94
N ALA A 33 -11.23 -19.79 1.34
CA ALA A 33 -11.57 -21.04 2.03
C ALA A 33 -10.38 -21.71 2.73
N SER A 34 -9.19 -21.11 2.67
CA SER A 34 -7.97 -21.62 3.32
C SER A 34 -6.95 -20.51 3.56
N VAL A 35 -5.94 -20.80 4.38
CA VAL A 35 -4.81 -19.90 4.65
C VAL A 35 -4.07 -19.53 3.36
N GLN A 36 -3.78 -20.50 2.50
CA GLN A 36 -3.05 -20.28 1.25
C GLN A 36 -3.87 -19.44 0.27
N ALA A 37 -5.18 -19.65 0.20
CA ALA A 37 -6.07 -18.79 -0.57
C ALA A 37 -6.08 -17.37 -0.01
N GLY A 38 -6.12 -17.20 1.31
CA GLY A 38 -6.05 -15.89 1.97
C GLY A 38 -4.74 -15.15 1.66
N ILE A 39 -3.60 -15.87 1.69
CA ILE A 39 -2.29 -15.36 1.33
C ILE A 39 -2.26 -14.93 -0.14
N ALA A 40 -2.81 -15.73 -1.05
CA ALA A 40 -2.90 -15.39 -2.46
C ALA A 40 -3.71 -14.10 -2.67
N VAL A 41 -4.86 -13.98 -1.99
CA VAL A 41 -5.72 -12.79 -2.07
C VAL A 41 -5.00 -11.53 -1.60
N ILE A 42 -4.35 -11.51 -0.42
CA ILE A 42 -3.63 -10.32 0.05
C ILE A 42 -2.37 -10.01 -0.78
N THR A 43 -1.85 -11.00 -1.50
CA THR A 43 -0.74 -10.84 -2.44
C THR A 43 -1.20 -10.23 -3.76
N GLN A 44 -2.43 -10.49 -4.19
CA GLN A 44 -3.03 -9.90 -5.39
C GLN A 44 -3.67 -8.53 -5.11
N HIS A 45 -4.26 -8.36 -3.94
CA HIS A 45 -5.02 -7.17 -3.53
C HIS A 45 -4.34 -6.48 -2.35
N HIS A 46 -3.30 -5.71 -2.66
CA HIS A 46 -2.48 -5.04 -1.64
C HIS A 46 -3.21 -3.96 -0.84
N ASP A 47 -4.38 -3.49 -1.30
CA ASP A 47 -5.20 -2.47 -0.64
C ASP A 47 -6.18 -3.04 0.39
N ILE A 48 -6.25 -4.37 0.54
CA ILE A 48 -6.95 -5.02 1.65
C ILE A 48 -6.23 -4.71 2.96
N ARG A 49 -6.98 -4.25 3.96
CA ARG A 49 -6.43 -3.89 5.28
C ARG A 49 -7.22 -4.39 6.47
N VAL A 50 -8.43 -4.87 6.26
CA VAL A 50 -9.22 -5.56 7.29
C VAL A 50 -9.35 -7.00 6.89
N ILE A 51 -9.04 -7.90 7.84
CA ILE A 51 -9.08 -9.35 7.62
C ILE A 51 -9.92 -9.95 8.75
N ILE A 52 -10.95 -10.70 8.39
CA ILE A 52 -11.72 -11.53 9.31
C ILE A 52 -11.17 -12.95 9.15
N LEU A 53 -10.64 -13.50 10.23
CA LEU A 53 -9.95 -14.78 10.23
C LEU A 53 -10.63 -15.72 11.22
N ASP A 54 -11.09 -16.86 10.74
CA ASP A 54 -11.35 -17.99 11.60
C ASP A 54 -10.05 -18.71 11.99
N LEU A 55 -9.88 -19.04 13.29
CA LEU A 55 -8.75 -19.82 13.76
C LEU A 55 -8.98 -21.34 13.67
N GLU A 56 -10.24 -21.76 13.64
CA GLU A 56 -10.65 -23.14 13.82
C GLU A 56 -10.97 -23.83 12.48
N PHE A 57 -9.99 -23.90 11.57
CA PHE A 57 -10.12 -24.72 10.37
C PHE A 57 -9.81 -26.20 10.62
N PRO A 58 -10.47 -27.12 9.89
CA PRO A 58 -9.97 -28.47 9.71
C PRO A 58 -8.70 -28.47 8.85
N GLY A 59 -7.58 -29.01 9.36
CA GLY A 59 -6.33 -29.21 8.61
C GLY A 59 -5.26 -28.15 8.87
N ASP A 60 -5.46 -26.92 8.37
CA ASP A 60 -4.51 -25.80 8.53
C ASP A 60 -4.93 -24.88 9.67
N LYS A 61 -4.11 -24.71 10.71
CA LYS A 61 -4.48 -23.80 11.81
C LYS A 61 -4.48 -22.36 11.30
N GLY A 62 -5.55 -21.59 11.52
CA GLY A 62 -5.60 -20.16 11.14
C GLY A 62 -4.46 -19.32 11.75
N VAL A 63 -3.86 -19.81 12.83
CA VAL A 63 -2.62 -19.28 13.41
C VAL A 63 -1.46 -19.20 12.41
N THR A 64 -1.35 -20.14 11.46
CA THR A 64 -0.31 -20.12 10.41
C THR A 64 -0.44 -18.90 9.50
N PHE A 65 -1.66 -18.39 9.27
CA PHE A 65 -1.87 -17.12 8.58
C PHE A 65 -1.29 -15.96 9.39
N LEU A 66 -1.53 -15.93 10.71
CA LEU A 66 -1.00 -14.90 11.61
C LEU A 66 0.54 -14.91 11.65
N GLU A 67 1.15 -16.08 11.62
CA GLU A 67 2.60 -16.26 11.52
C GLU A 67 3.13 -15.70 10.19
N TYR A 68 2.48 -16.04 9.07
CA TYR A 68 2.88 -15.55 7.74
C TYR A 68 2.87 -14.02 7.64
N ILE A 69 1.88 -13.35 8.26
CA ILE A 69 1.77 -11.88 8.22
C ILE A 69 2.41 -11.17 9.41
N GLN A 70 3.14 -11.86 10.30
CA GLN A 70 3.62 -11.27 11.57
C GLN A 70 4.42 -9.98 11.35
N ASP A 71 5.33 -9.95 10.37
CA ASP A 71 6.13 -8.76 10.03
C ASP A 71 5.29 -7.61 9.45
N LYS A 72 4.13 -7.94 8.91
CA LYS A 72 3.15 -7.00 8.33
C LYS A 72 1.93 -6.83 9.23
N ALA A 73 1.93 -7.35 10.45
CA ALA A 73 0.73 -7.39 11.29
C ALA A 73 0.20 -5.98 11.61
N SER A 74 1.08 -4.99 11.74
CA SER A 74 0.67 -3.59 11.95
C SER A 74 0.00 -2.96 10.74
N TYR A 75 0.09 -3.56 9.54
CA TYR A 75 -0.64 -3.09 8.37
C TYR A 75 -2.13 -3.46 8.44
N TYR A 76 -2.38 -4.71 8.81
CA TYR A 76 -3.71 -5.31 8.82
C TYR A 76 -4.41 -5.07 10.16
N ARG A 77 -5.73 -4.93 10.11
CA ARG A 77 -6.59 -5.01 11.29
C ARG A 77 -7.28 -6.37 11.23
N ILE A 78 -6.69 -7.32 11.95
CA ILE A 78 -7.14 -8.72 11.94
C ILE A 78 -8.19 -8.88 13.03
N ILE A 79 -9.40 -9.27 12.64
CA ILE A 79 -10.49 -9.61 13.53
C ILE A 79 -10.60 -11.13 13.53
N VAL A 80 -10.29 -11.74 14.66
CA VAL A 80 -10.34 -13.19 14.81
C VAL A 80 -11.75 -13.62 15.22
N LEU A 81 -12.28 -14.63 14.55
CA LEU A 81 -13.47 -15.36 14.97
C LEU A 81 -13.05 -16.67 15.67
N THR A 82 -13.65 -16.97 16.82
CA THR A 82 -13.39 -18.21 17.58
C THR A 82 -14.68 -18.80 18.12
N ALA A 83 -14.79 -20.13 18.15
CA ALA A 83 -15.94 -20.82 18.73
C ALA A 83 -15.77 -21.05 20.24
N HIS A 84 -14.54 -21.21 20.74
CA HIS A 84 -14.29 -21.63 22.13
C HIS A 84 -13.23 -20.77 22.87
N ASP A 85 -13.57 -20.47 24.14
CA ASP A 85 -12.78 -19.95 25.26
C ASP A 85 -12.04 -18.60 25.14
N GLU A 86 -12.37 -17.67 26.05
CA GLU A 86 -11.65 -16.42 26.29
C GLU A 86 -10.16 -16.66 26.59
N LEU A 87 -9.81 -17.86 27.10
CA LEU A 87 -8.45 -18.25 27.46
C LEU A 87 -7.54 -18.47 26.23
N LEU A 88 -8.02 -19.16 25.20
CA LEU A 88 -7.27 -19.37 23.94
C LEU A 88 -7.16 -18.06 23.15
N ALA A 89 -8.19 -17.22 23.21
CA ALA A 89 -8.13 -15.87 22.69
C ALA A 89 -7.07 -15.04 23.44
N ALA A 90 -6.99 -15.13 24.78
CA ALA A 90 -6.01 -14.40 25.59
C ALA A 90 -4.57 -14.86 25.35
N GLU A 91 -4.32 -16.17 25.25
CA GLU A 91 -2.98 -16.70 24.93
C GLU A 91 -2.53 -16.26 23.54
N ASN A 92 -3.38 -16.36 22.52
CA ASN A 92 -3.05 -15.90 21.17
C ASN A 92 -2.97 -14.38 21.07
N ALA A 93 -3.75 -13.62 21.85
CA ALA A 93 -3.68 -12.15 21.94
C ALA A 93 -2.31 -11.67 22.40
N SER A 94 -1.68 -12.43 23.30
CA SER A 94 -0.34 -12.10 23.80
C SER A 94 0.76 -12.34 22.76
N ARG A 95 0.53 -13.26 21.81
CA ARG A 95 1.51 -13.70 20.81
C ARG A 95 1.37 -12.98 19.47
N TYR A 96 0.16 -12.73 19.02
CA TYR A 96 -0.13 -12.15 17.71
C TYR A 96 -0.83 -10.80 17.85
N LYS A 97 -0.39 -9.84 17.05
CA LYS A 97 -0.95 -8.49 17.02
C LYS A 97 -2.25 -8.49 16.22
N VAL A 98 -3.33 -8.94 16.83
CA VAL A 98 -4.68 -8.88 16.25
C VAL A 98 -5.42 -7.65 16.77
N PHE A 99 -6.39 -7.18 15.99
CA PHE A 99 -7.16 -5.99 16.31
C PHE A 99 -8.30 -6.27 17.28
N ALA A 100 -8.99 -7.40 17.09
CA ALA A 100 -10.07 -7.83 17.97
C ALA A 100 -10.27 -9.35 17.91
N TYR A 101 -10.77 -9.92 19.00
CA TYR A 101 -11.32 -11.28 19.04
C TYR A 101 -12.84 -11.19 19.15
N GLN A 102 -13.54 -12.04 18.43
CA GLN A 102 -15.00 -12.11 18.38
C GLN A 102 -15.46 -13.56 18.47
N ALA A 103 -16.54 -13.79 19.20
CA ALA A 103 -17.18 -15.09 19.24
C ALA A 103 -17.90 -15.38 17.91
N LYS A 104 -17.90 -16.63 17.45
CA LYS A 104 -18.64 -17.03 16.23
C LYS A 104 -20.17 -16.86 16.43
N LEU A 105 -20.79 -16.19 15.44
CA LEU A 105 -22.23 -16.02 15.14
C LEU A 105 -23.29 -16.43 16.20
N THR A 106 -23.29 -15.76 17.35
CA THR A 106 -24.53 -15.53 18.12
C THR A 106 -25.19 -14.22 17.69
N ARG A 107 -26.48 -14.00 17.98
CA ARG A 107 -27.18 -12.74 17.62
C ARG A 107 -26.47 -11.48 18.16
N LEU A 108 -25.87 -11.58 19.35
CA LEU A 108 -25.05 -10.50 19.94
C LEU A 108 -23.68 -10.35 19.26
N ALA A 109 -23.10 -11.45 18.78
CA ALA A 109 -21.81 -11.44 18.08
C ALA A 109 -21.86 -10.74 16.72
N VAL A 110 -23.00 -10.77 16.02
CA VAL A 110 -23.17 -10.07 14.73
C VAL A 110 -22.96 -8.56 14.86
N GLN A 111 -23.61 -7.93 15.84
CA GLN A 111 -23.46 -6.49 16.08
C GLN A 111 -22.04 -6.14 16.52
N SER A 112 -21.43 -7.01 17.32
CA SER A 112 -20.04 -6.85 17.78
C SER A 112 -19.04 -6.93 16.61
N LEU A 113 -19.24 -7.87 15.68
CA LEU A 113 -18.39 -8.01 14.50
C LEU A 113 -18.48 -6.78 13.59
N LYS A 114 -19.70 -6.31 13.32
CA LYS A 114 -19.92 -5.07 12.54
C LYS A 114 -19.17 -3.89 13.15
N PHE A 115 -19.36 -3.67 14.45
CA PHE A 115 -18.66 -2.60 15.17
C PHE A 115 -17.13 -2.75 15.13
N ALA A 116 -16.61 -3.98 15.22
CA ALA A 116 -15.19 -4.25 15.12
C ALA A 116 -14.62 -3.89 13.74
N VAL A 117 -15.34 -4.20 12.65
CA VAL A 117 -14.96 -3.84 11.28
C VAL A 117 -14.98 -2.33 11.08
N GLU A 118 -16.02 -1.64 11.54
CA GLU A 118 -16.10 -0.17 11.47
C GLU A 118 -14.94 0.48 12.23
N ARG A 119 -14.67 0.03 13.46
CA ARG A 119 -13.56 0.53 14.29
C ARG A 119 -12.21 0.26 13.66
N ALA A 120 -12.04 -0.89 13.00
CA ALA A 120 -10.82 -1.23 12.27
C ALA A 120 -10.54 -0.22 11.14
N PHE A 121 -11.56 0.14 10.35
CA PHE A 121 -11.39 1.17 9.32
C PHE A 121 -11.15 2.56 9.90
N GLN A 122 -11.84 2.94 10.97
CA GLN A 122 -11.59 4.22 11.65
C GLN A 122 -10.16 4.33 12.19
N ASP A 123 -9.63 3.23 12.77
CA ASP A 123 -8.25 3.17 13.27
C ASP A 123 -7.24 3.32 12.12
N ILE A 124 -7.48 2.65 10.98
CA ILE A 124 -6.67 2.79 9.76
C ILE A 124 -6.68 4.24 9.25
N GLU A 125 -7.85 4.85 9.15
CA GLU A 125 -8.02 6.24 8.70
C GLU A 125 -7.32 7.21 9.65
N GLY A 126 -7.44 7.00 10.96
CA GLY A 126 -6.76 7.78 11.99
C GLY A 126 -5.23 7.67 11.90
N GLU A 127 -4.70 6.47 11.66
CA GLU A 127 -3.27 6.26 11.45
C GLU A 127 -2.77 7.01 10.21
N ILE A 128 -3.47 6.89 9.08
CA ILE A 128 -3.13 7.59 7.84
C ILE A 128 -3.17 9.10 8.04
N LEU A 129 -4.21 9.62 8.70
CA LEU A 129 -4.35 11.05 8.97
C LEU A 129 -3.21 11.56 9.85
N LYS A 130 -2.85 10.82 10.90
CA LYS A 130 -1.71 11.16 11.77
C LYS A 130 -0.40 11.21 10.99
N GLN A 131 -0.16 10.25 10.09
CA GLN A 131 1.01 10.26 9.22
C GLN A 131 1.03 11.47 8.28
N LYS A 132 -0.12 11.81 7.66
CA LYS A 132 -0.25 13.02 6.81
C LYS A 132 0.07 14.30 7.57
N ILE A 133 -0.50 14.47 8.76
CA ILE A 133 -0.25 15.65 9.62
C ILE A 133 1.23 15.73 9.99
N THR A 134 1.84 14.60 10.34
CA THR A 134 3.26 14.54 10.72
C THR A 134 4.15 14.94 9.56
N ALA A 135 3.88 14.41 8.35
CA ALA A 135 4.60 14.77 7.14
C ALA A 135 4.48 16.27 6.83
N HIS A 136 3.27 16.83 6.87
CA HIS A 136 3.05 18.25 6.65
C HIS A 136 3.82 19.12 7.65
N LEU A 137 3.80 18.77 8.94
CA LEU A 137 4.52 19.51 9.97
C LEU A 137 6.04 19.47 9.74
N GLN A 138 6.59 18.30 9.40
CA GLN A 138 8.02 18.15 9.13
C GLN A 138 8.47 18.94 7.90
N ILE A 139 7.67 18.92 6.82
CA ILE A 139 7.93 19.73 5.63
C ILE A 139 7.86 21.24 5.95
N GLN A 140 6.86 21.68 6.72
CA GLN A 140 6.74 23.08 7.12
C GLN A 140 7.92 23.53 7.99
N GLN A 141 8.37 22.68 8.92
CA GLN A 141 9.56 22.96 9.73
C GLN A 141 10.84 23.06 8.89
N ALA A 142 10.99 22.19 7.89
CA ALA A 142 12.10 22.24 6.94
C ALA A 142 12.15 23.56 6.17
N ILE A 143 10.99 24.01 5.65
CA ILE A 143 10.85 25.30 4.98
C ILE A 143 11.18 26.46 5.92
N ASN A 144 10.62 26.47 7.14
CA ASN A 144 10.85 27.55 8.11
C ASN A 144 12.31 27.65 8.58
N LYS A 145 13.07 26.56 8.49
CA LYS A 145 14.51 26.53 8.78
C LYS A 145 15.38 26.96 7.59
N ASN A 146 14.77 27.36 6.47
CA ASN A 146 15.46 27.69 5.22
C ASN A 146 16.40 26.56 4.76
N GLN A 147 15.97 25.30 4.89
CA GLN A 147 16.72 24.17 4.33
C GLN A 147 16.81 24.26 2.80
N ASP A 148 17.80 23.58 2.23
CA ASP A 148 17.97 23.51 0.79
C ASP A 148 16.72 22.92 0.10
N LEU A 149 16.37 23.45 -1.08
CA LEU A 149 15.19 23.02 -1.81
C LEU A 149 15.25 21.52 -2.13
N GLY A 150 16.41 20.99 -2.51
CA GLY A 150 16.57 19.56 -2.78
C GLY A 150 16.32 18.70 -1.55
N GLU A 151 16.78 19.13 -0.37
CA GLU A 151 16.50 18.44 0.89
C GLU A 151 15.01 18.40 1.23
N ILE A 152 14.31 19.53 1.02
CA ILE A 152 12.86 19.62 1.23
C ILE A 152 12.12 18.71 0.25
N LEU A 153 12.48 18.72 -1.03
CA LEU A 153 11.84 17.89 -2.05
C LEU A 153 12.12 16.39 -1.80
N ASN A 154 13.32 16.02 -1.37
CA ASN A 154 13.63 14.66 -0.92
C ASN A 154 12.80 14.25 0.30
N LEU A 155 12.57 15.16 1.26
CA LEU A 155 11.70 14.92 2.40
C LEU A 155 10.25 14.66 1.97
N ILE A 156 9.73 15.46 1.05
CA ILE A 156 8.40 15.25 0.45
C ILE A 156 8.33 13.86 -0.20
N CYS A 157 9.32 13.50 -1.03
CA CYS A 157 9.36 12.18 -1.67
C CYS A 157 9.32 11.03 -0.66
N ARG A 158 10.10 11.10 0.43
CA ARG A 158 10.13 10.07 1.49
C ARG A 158 8.77 9.90 2.16
N HIS A 159 8.09 11.00 2.46
CA HIS A 159 6.75 10.95 3.04
C HIS A 159 5.73 10.37 2.07
N LEU A 160 5.78 10.74 0.79
CA LEU A 160 4.88 10.22 -0.23
C LEU A 160 5.06 8.71 -0.41
N VAL A 161 6.30 8.22 -0.59
CA VAL A 161 6.62 6.78 -0.66
C VAL A 161 5.99 6.02 0.50
N THR A 162 6.13 6.54 1.72
CA THR A 162 5.58 5.90 2.92
C THR A 162 4.05 5.94 2.95
N LEU A 163 3.44 7.10 2.69
CA LEU A 163 2.00 7.32 2.80
C LEU A 163 1.20 6.53 1.76
N ILE A 164 1.67 6.51 0.52
CA ILE A 164 1.01 5.81 -0.58
C ILE A 164 1.53 4.38 -0.75
N ARG A 165 2.54 3.98 0.04
CA ARG A 165 3.26 2.70 -0.10
C ARG A 165 3.80 2.50 -1.52
N GLY A 166 4.25 3.61 -2.11
CA GLY A 166 4.87 3.61 -3.43
C GLY A 166 6.25 2.96 -3.35
N PHE A 167 6.74 2.47 -4.48
CA PHE A 167 8.11 1.94 -4.54
C PHE A 167 9.14 3.07 -4.66
N THR A 168 8.84 4.10 -5.45
CA THR A 168 9.71 5.26 -5.65
C THR A 168 8.88 6.54 -5.78
N CYS A 169 9.50 7.69 -5.54
CA CYS A 169 8.91 8.99 -5.78
C CYS A 169 9.97 9.94 -6.35
N HIS A 170 9.60 10.65 -7.42
CA HIS A 170 10.46 11.58 -8.11
C HIS A 170 9.75 12.93 -8.24
N ILE A 171 10.46 14.00 -7.92
CA ILE A 171 10.05 15.38 -8.22
C ILE A 171 11.05 15.95 -9.20
N ARG A 172 10.55 16.29 -10.38
CA ARG A 172 11.30 16.96 -11.44
C ARG A 172 10.86 18.41 -11.55
N VAL A 173 11.82 19.31 -11.67
CA VAL A 173 11.59 20.75 -11.81
C VAL A 173 11.99 21.17 -13.22
N PHE A 174 11.15 22.00 -13.84
CA PHE A 174 11.42 22.52 -15.18
C PHE A 174 12.47 23.63 -15.13
N ASP A 175 13.50 23.51 -15.97
CA ASP A 175 14.50 24.54 -16.17
C ASP A 175 14.13 25.39 -17.38
N LEU A 176 13.63 26.60 -17.12
CA LEU A 176 13.21 27.54 -18.15
C LEU A 176 14.33 27.92 -19.14
N LYS A 177 15.61 27.81 -18.75
CA LYS A 177 16.73 28.18 -19.63
C LYS A 177 17.09 27.05 -20.58
N LYS A 178 17.00 25.81 -20.12
CA LYS A 178 17.36 24.62 -20.89
C LYS A 178 16.17 23.99 -21.61
N GLY A 179 14.94 24.29 -21.18
CA GLY A 179 13.72 23.74 -21.77
C GLY A 179 13.49 22.27 -21.42
N ASP A 180 14.07 21.79 -20.31
CA ASP A 180 14.00 20.39 -19.89
C ASP A 180 13.81 20.27 -18.36
N PHE A 181 13.49 19.05 -17.92
CA PHE A 181 13.21 18.71 -16.53
C PHE A 181 14.42 18.06 -15.88
N GLU A 182 14.83 18.62 -14.74
CA GLU A 182 15.87 18.04 -13.89
C GLU A 182 15.27 17.42 -12.61
N LEU A 183 15.85 16.31 -12.16
CA LEU A 183 15.47 15.66 -10.91
C LEU A 183 15.92 16.51 -9.72
N LYS A 184 14.98 16.86 -8.84
CA LYS A 184 15.26 17.65 -7.62
C LYS A 184 14.87 16.95 -6.32
N GLY A 185 13.88 16.06 -6.38
CA GLY A 185 13.49 15.23 -5.25
C GLY A 185 13.47 13.76 -5.66
N CYS A 186 14.00 12.89 -4.82
CA CYS A 186 14.01 11.46 -5.04
C CYS A 186 13.91 10.69 -3.71
N ALA A 187 13.08 9.67 -3.68
CA ALA A 187 13.08 8.68 -2.62
C ALA A 187 12.73 7.30 -3.18
N GLY A 188 13.33 6.27 -2.60
CA GLY A 188 13.13 4.87 -2.98
C GLY A 188 13.95 3.96 -2.08
N PRO A 189 13.92 2.64 -2.33
CA PRO A 189 14.62 1.66 -1.50
C PRO A 189 16.13 1.65 -1.72
N PHE A 190 16.63 2.21 -2.84
CA PHE A 190 18.06 2.14 -3.19
C PHE A 190 18.81 3.43 -2.84
N PRO A 191 20.06 3.34 -2.37
CA PRO A 191 20.85 4.53 -1.98
C PRO A 191 21.27 5.40 -3.17
N ASN A 192 21.49 4.79 -4.36
CA ASN A 192 21.94 5.48 -5.58
C ASN A 192 20.79 5.89 -6.51
N MET A 193 19.53 5.88 -6.02
CA MET A 193 18.35 6.25 -6.80
C MET A 193 18.51 7.58 -7.55
N GLN A 194 19.09 8.59 -6.90
CA GLN A 194 19.23 9.91 -7.51
C GLN A 194 20.14 9.89 -8.73
N GLU A 195 21.20 9.08 -8.72
CA GLU A 195 22.11 8.91 -9.87
C GLU A 195 21.43 8.14 -11.00
N ILE A 196 20.70 7.07 -10.66
CA ILE A 196 19.98 6.23 -11.62
C ILE A 196 18.97 7.07 -12.42
N PHE A 197 18.23 7.97 -11.76
CA PHE A 197 17.17 8.76 -12.37
C PHE A 197 17.58 10.22 -12.68
N ALA A 198 18.88 10.55 -12.61
CA ALA A 198 19.41 11.90 -12.79
C ALA A 198 19.20 12.48 -14.20
N GLU A 199 19.00 11.62 -15.20
CA GLU A 199 18.87 12.01 -16.60
C GLU A 199 17.77 13.07 -16.79
N ARG A 200 18.13 14.18 -17.43
CA ARG A 200 17.19 15.26 -17.76
C ARG A 200 16.21 14.77 -18.83
N LYS A 201 14.97 15.25 -18.75
CA LYS A 201 13.90 14.83 -19.68
C LYS A 201 13.34 16.05 -20.39
N PRO A 202 13.32 16.11 -21.73
CA PRO A 202 12.78 17.25 -22.45
C PRO A 202 11.25 17.36 -22.28
N LEU A 203 10.69 18.52 -22.63
CA LEU A 203 9.24 18.70 -22.72
C LEU A 203 8.65 17.75 -23.79
N GLY A 204 7.48 17.18 -23.52
CA GLY A 204 6.84 16.19 -24.41
C GLY A 204 7.43 14.77 -24.31
N ASP A 205 8.49 14.55 -23.55
CA ASP A 205 9.11 13.23 -23.40
C ASP A 205 8.25 12.24 -22.60
N GLN A 206 8.26 10.98 -23.03
CA GLN A 206 7.47 9.81 -22.58
C GLN A 206 6.40 10.09 -21.53
N TYR A 207 6.81 10.23 -20.25
CA TYR A 207 5.91 10.42 -19.11
C TYR A 207 5.94 11.84 -18.54
N SER A 208 7.01 12.19 -17.80
CA SER A 208 7.07 13.47 -17.09
C SER A 208 7.11 14.66 -18.03
N GLY A 209 7.72 14.49 -19.21
CA GLY A 209 7.76 15.55 -20.23
C GLY A 209 6.38 15.77 -20.85
N LYS A 210 5.66 14.70 -21.18
CA LYS A 210 4.29 14.73 -21.71
C LYS A 210 3.28 15.28 -20.71
N VAL A 211 3.32 14.83 -19.45
CA VAL A 211 2.43 15.36 -18.39
C VAL A 211 2.69 16.84 -18.17
N ALA A 212 3.94 17.27 -18.20
CA ALA A 212 4.25 18.68 -18.03
C ALA A 212 3.87 19.54 -19.25
N GLU A 213 3.93 18.99 -20.47
CA GLU A 213 3.46 19.66 -21.69
C GLU A 213 1.94 19.82 -21.71
N THR A 214 1.23 18.75 -21.38
CA THR A 214 -0.24 18.71 -21.46
C THR A 214 -0.91 19.32 -20.24
N GLY A 215 -0.24 19.35 -19.09
CA GLY A 215 -0.84 19.75 -17.81
C GLY A 215 -1.88 18.74 -17.30
N VAL A 216 -1.96 17.54 -17.89
CA VAL A 216 -2.93 16.51 -17.53
C VAL A 216 -2.20 15.39 -16.78
N ALA A 217 -2.75 14.98 -15.64
CA ALA A 217 -2.25 13.84 -14.88
C ALA A 217 -2.34 12.54 -15.68
N GLU A 218 -1.31 11.70 -15.57
CA GLU A 218 -1.25 10.39 -16.21
C GLU A 218 -1.19 9.31 -15.13
N ILE A 219 -2.13 8.36 -15.22
CA ILE A 219 -2.22 7.19 -14.33
C ILE A 219 -2.07 5.96 -15.20
N ILE A 220 -1.07 5.14 -14.89
CA ILE A 220 -0.75 3.92 -15.62
C ILE A 220 -0.85 2.77 -14.63
N ASP A 221 -1.93 1.99 -14.71
CA ASP A 221 -2.21 0.91 -13.76
C ASP A 221 -1.36 -0.36 -14.02
N ALA A 222 -0.98 -0.60 -15.28
CA ALA A 222 -0.24 -1.77 -15.73
C ALA A 222 1.04 -1.36 -16.48
N LEU A 223 2.01 -0.80 -15.75
CA LEU A 223 3.28 -0.30 -16.29
C LEU A 223 4.08 -1.41 -17.01
N GLN A 224 3.95 -2.66 -16.57
CA GLN A 224 4.63 -3.81 -17.18
C GLN A 224 4.13 -4.15 -18.59
N GLU A 225 2.96 -3.65 -18.97
CA GLU A 225 2.36 -3.81 -20.30
C GLU A 225 2.48 -2.52 -21.14
N ASP A 226 3.01 -1.45 -20.56
CA ASP A 226 3.13 -0.15 -21.21
C ASP A 226 4.32 -0.12 -22.20
N PRO A 227 4.10 0.13 -23.50
CA PRO A 227 5.17 0.07 -24.50
C PRO A 227 6.33 1.04 -24.25
N PRO A 228 6.08 2.33 -23.90
CA PRO A 228 7.15 3.23 -23.45
C PRO A 228 7.98 2.68 -22.28
N PHE A 229 7.35 2.05 -21.28
CA PHE A 229 8.05 1.46 -20.13
C PHE A 229 8.93 0.29 -20.54
N ILE A 230 8.40 -0.61 -21.37
CA ILE A 230 9.13 -1.79 -21.87
C ILE A 230 10.36 -1.33 -22.68
N ALA A 231 10.18 -0.37 -23.57
CA ALA A 231 11.29 0.18 -24.37
C ALA A 231 12.36 0.83 -23.48
N GLN A 232 11.94 1.55 -22.44
CA GLN A 232 12.86 2.15 -21.47
C GLN A 232 13.62 1.07 -20.70
N LYS A 233 12.93 0.06 -20.16
CA LYS A 233 13.53 -1.10 -19.48
C LYS A 233 14.59 -1.76 -20.33
N GLU A 234 14.28 -2.07 -21.59
CA GLU A 234 15.24 -2.69 -22.50
C GLU A 234 16.45 -1.81 -22.80
N ALA A 235 16.26 -0.50 -22.99
CA ALA A 235 17.35 0.43 -23.22
C ALA A 235 18.30 0.51 -22.00
N PHE A 236 17.72 0.63 -20.79
CA PHE A 236 18.46 0.76 -19.54
C PHE A 236 19.20 -0.54 -19.14
N LEU A 237 18.63 -1.72 -19.41
CA LEU A 237 19.29 -2.99 -19.13
C LEU A 237 20.42 -3.32 -20.12
N LYS A 238 20.42 -2.73 -21.33
CA LYS A 238 21.49 -2.91 -22.33
C LYS A 238 22.75 -2.09 -22.02
N THR A 239 22.62 -0.97 -21.33
CA THR A 239 23.78 -0.21 -20.85
C THR A 239 24.43 -0.93 -19.68
N ALA A 240 25.74 -1.21 -19.76
CA ALA A 240 26.54 -1.99 -18.80
C ALA A 240 26.64 -1.39 -17.37
N ASN A 241 25.78 -0.43 -17.03
CA ASN A 241 25.61 0.20 -15.71
C ASN A 241 24.30 -0.19 -15.02
N GLY A 242 23.63 -1.26 -15.48
CA GLY A 242 22.46 -1.83 -14.80
C GLY A 242 22.85 -2.39 -13.43
N SER A 243 22.99 -1.54 -12.41
CA SER A 243 23.11 -1.98 -11.03
C SER A 243 21.92 -2.87 -10.67
N ASP A 244 22.10 -3.86 -9.78
CA ASP A 244 21.04 -4.77 -9.34
C ASP A 244 19.77 -4.02 -8.91
N ALA A 245 19.92 -2.82 -8.34
CA ALA A 245 18.85 -1.89 -7.99
C ALA A 245 17.93 -1.51 -9.16
N LEU A 246 18.49 -1.28 -10.36
CA LEU A 246 17.71 -0.91 -11.53
C LEU A 246 16.95 -2.09 -12.11
N ALA A 247 17.58 -3.27 -12.12
CA ALA A 247 16.90 -4.51 -12.51
C ALA A 247 15.73 -4.81 -11.55
N GLU A 248 15.93 -4.62 -10.25
CA GLU A 248 14.89 -4.76 -9.24
C GLU A 248 13.76 -3.73 -9.43
N TYR A 249 14.08 -2.47 -9.70
CA TYR A 249 13.08 -1.44 -10.01
C TYR A 249 12.14 -1.86 -11.14
N PHE A 250 12.70 -2.27 -12.27
CA PHE A 250 11.91 -2.68 -13.44
C PHE A 250 11.16 -4.00 -13.25
N ALA A 251 11.52 -4.80 -12.24
CA ALA A 251 10.82 -6.02 -11.86
C ALA A 251 9.67 -5.77 -10.87
N VAL A 252 9.82 -4.79 -9.97
CA VAL A 252 8.90 -4.56 -8.85
C VAL A 252 7.82 -3.53 -9.17
N VAL A 253 8.13 -2.47 -9.92
CA VAL A 253 7.17 -1.39 -10.18
C VAL A 253 6.06 -1.88 -11.13
N LYS A 254 4.81 -1.74 -10.70
CA LYS A 254 3.63 -2.20 -11.46
C LYS A 254 2.77 -1.08 -12.02
N SER A 255 2.80 0.10 -11.39
CA SER A 255 1.98 1.24 -11.78
C SER A 255 2.74 2.55 -11.56
N ALA A 256 2.31 3.61 -12.24
CA ALA A 256 2.87 4.94 -12.10
C ALA A 256 1.75 6.00 -12.07
N TYR A 257 1.97 7.03 -11.25
CA TYR A 257 1.09 8.19 -11.13
C TYR A 257 1.96 9.43 -11.35
N ILE A 258 1.74 10.12 -12.46
CA ILE A 258 2.51 11.30 -12.84
C ILE A 258 1.57 12.50 -12.78
N LEU A 259 1.90 13.45 -11.90
CA LEU A 259 1.06 14.61 -11.62
C LEU A 259 1.79 15.89 -12.04
N PRO A 260 1.14 16.78 -12.80
CA PRO A 260 1.68 18.11 -13.06
C PRO A 260 1.52 18.97 -11.82
N VAL A 261 2.57 19.69 -11.44
CA VAL A 261 2.54 20.71 -10.40
C VAL A 261 2.71 22.06 -11.08
N ILE A 262 1.62 22.80 -11.20
CA ILE A 262 1.59 24.13 -11.81
C ILE A 262 1.45 25.14 -10.68
N THR A 263 2.33 26.14 -10.66
CA THR A 263 2.27 27.31 -9.76
C THR A 263 1.72 28.51 -10.48
#